data_AF-A0A1G3A4A1-F1
#
_entry.id   AF-A0A1G3A4A1-F1
#
_cell.length_a   1.000
_cell.length_b   1.000
_cell.length_c   1.000
_cell.angle_alpha   90.00
_cell.angle_beta   90.00
_cell.angle_gamma   90.00
#
_symmetry.space_group_name_H-M   'P 1'
#
loop_
_entity.id
_entity.type
_entity.pdbx_description
1 polymer ?
#
loop_
_entity_poly.entity_id
_entity_poly.type
_entity_poly.pdbx_seq_one_letter_code
_entity_poly.pdbx_strand_id
1 'polypeptide(L)'
;MENACFPRRRLSNVCEKNSFVYIRDGDDMKRYPLPSRLRRILKLLEKAEPLPDQTDVCWSGPFFISRRGKWHPSHFALYNGTLYCRLFIPPVSYGASWKLGSNDMEFERVFSGGDYGNDANLWKWALPQVERRLKSAVDNFSRYNRHVERHLPLSCRSGKIMRRLTWPKNIKSAIPARLIRALENVLRETKDRPLLRKMTLAQYLDTAAVAYDAAFKELRSFSPCEKYRKKADGRDGGMLNLPLHDGKAFSRWFRLQKWAGCHPWEIVFGHPHGIMISPRYHEESDRWSYRMWVDALGWYAPAARMAIALGRCWIPFELQDEKNVLDALKGIDEVDVGPALYMTHYDDLKEQRPDALSDIRWDPIALLIPITPAQRERIAWAARPNGR
;
A
#
# COMPACT_ATOMS: atom_id res chain seq x y z
N MET A 1 -28.05 0.59 33.49
CA MET A 1 -28.33 -0.26 32.31
C MET A 1 -27.03 -0.92 31.92
N GLU A 2 -26.93 -2.18 32.32
CA GLU A 2 -25.80 -3.08 32.15
C GLU A 2 -25.49 -3.27 30.66
N ASN A 3 -24.22 -3.16 30.27
CA ASN A 3 -23.76 -3.71 29.00
C ASN A 3 -22.69 -4.77 29.28
N ALA A 4 -23.08 -5.98 28.90
CA ALA A 4 -22.45 -7.25 29.15
C ALA A 4 -20.98 -7.30 28.73
N CYS A 5 -20.19 -7.86 29.64
CA CYS A 5 -18.83 -8.32 29.46
C CYS A 5 -18.82 -9.52 28.49
N PHE A 6 -18.28 -9.36 27.28
CA PHE A 6 -18.00 -10.50 26.40
C PHE A 6 -16.75 -11.24 26.89
N PRO A 7 -16.79 -12.58 27.06
CA PRO A 7 -15.66 -13.31 27.60
C PRO A 7 -14.53 -13.42 26.57
N ARG A 8 -13.34 -12.94 26.95
CA ARG A 8 -12.07 -13.23 26.27
C ARG A 8 -11.85 -14.75 26.26
N ARG A 9 -12.10 -15.40 25.12
CA ARG A 9 -11.61 -16.77 24.89
C ARG A 9 -10.08 -16.72 24.80
N ARG A 10 -9.42 -17.28 25.82
CA ARG A 10 -8.00 -17.65 25.76
C ARG A 10 -7.81 -18.59 24.57
N LEU A 11 -7.06 -18.15 23.56
CA LEU A 11 -6.45 -19.06 22.59
C LEU A 11 -5.25 -19.72 23.28
N SER A 12 -5.49 -20.90 23.84
CA SER A 12 -4.47 -21.74 24.45
C SER A 12 -3.82 -22.65 23.40
N ASN A 13 -2.49 -22.57 23.36
CA ASN A 13 -1.53 -23.66 23.14
C ASN A 13 -1.66 -24.47 21.84
N VAL A 14 -0.89 -24.04 20.82
CA VAL A 14 -0.38 -24.92 19.76
C VAL A 14 0.67 -25.82 20.41
N CYS A 15 0.37 -27.11 20.53
CA CYS A 15 1.31 -28.13 20.99
C CYS A 15 2.08 -28.67 19.78
N GLU A 16 3.41 -28.64 19.89
CA GLU A 16 4.37 -29.07 18.88
C GLU A 16 4.39 -30.59 18.65
N LYS A 17 4.90 -30.96 17.46
CA LYS A 17 5.25 -32.29 16.96
C LYS A 17 4.06 -33.17 16.53
N ASN A 18 3.68 -33.07 15.25
CA ASN A 18 3.42 -34.21 14.36
C ASN A 18 2.79 -33.76 13.03
N SER A 19 3.51 -33.99 11.93
CA SER A 19 3.20 -34.19 10.49
C SER A 19 1.91 -33.67 9.81
N PHE A 20 1.04 -32.91 10.45
CA PHE A 20 -0.28 -32.54 9.96
C PHE A 20 -0.71 -31.18 10.52
N VAL A 21 -1.31 -30.35 9.66
CA VAL A 21 -2.06 -29.18 10.15
C VAL A 21 -3.46 -29.67 10.50
N TYR A 22 -3.81 -29.58 11.78
CA TYR A 22 -5.14 -29.92 12.27
C TYR A 22 -6.07 -28.74 12.06
N ILE A 23 -7.23 -29.03 11.51
CA ILE A 23 -8.28 -28.03 11.27
C ILE A 23 -9.53 -28.52 11.99
N ARG A 24 -10.10 -27.65 12.81
CA ARG A 24 -11.39 -27.90 13.46
C ARG A 24 -12.52 -27.76 12.43
N ASP A 25 -13.30 -28.82 12.26
CA ASP A 25 -14.44 -28.91 11.34
C ASP A 25 -15.67 -29.35 12.14
N GLY A 26 -16.39 -28.38 12.72
CA GLY A 26 -17.39 -28.65 13.77
C GLY A 26 -16.73 -29.04 15.10
N ASP A 27 -17.11 -30.20 15.64
CA ASP A 27 -16.50 -30.80 16.84
C ASP A 27 -15.34 -31.76 16.54
N ASP A 28 -15.09 -32.07 15.26
CA ASP A 28 -14.03 -32.98 14.84
C ASP A 28 -12.74 -32.26 14.41
N MET A 29 -11.60 -32.77 14.86
CA MET A 29 -10.27 -32.36 14.42
C MET A 29 -9.83 -33.20 13.22
N LYS A 30 -9.90 -32.64 12.01
CA LYS A 30 -9.50 -33.33 10.78
C LYS A 30 -8.07 -32.95 10.37
N ARG A 31 -7.29 -33.96 9.95
CA ARG A 31 -5.91 -33.81 9.45
C ARG A 31 -5.91 -33.41 7.97
N TYR A 32 -5.20 -32.34 7.63
CA TYR A 32 -5.02 -31.91 6.24
C TYR A 32 -3.55 -31.94 5.82
N PRO A 33 -3.18 -32.68 4.76
CA PRO A 33 -1.79 -32.84 4.37
C PRO A 33 -1.36 -31.69 3.44
N LEU A 34 -1.47 -30.43 3.91
CA LEU A 34 -1.09 -29.22 3.15
C LEU A 34 0.35 -29.28 2.62
N PRO A 35 1.37 -29.70 3.40
CA PRO A 35 2.74 -29.83 2.90
C PRO A 35 2.89 -30.83 1.75
N SER A 36 2.17 -31.96 1.81
CA SER A 36 2.17 -32.94 0.71
C SER A 36 1.64 -32.34 -0.58
N ARG A 37 0.67 -31.42 -0.46
CA ARG A 37 0.04 -30.75 -1.58
C ARG A 37 0.94 -29.68 -2.16
N LEU A 38 1.60 -28.88 -1.32
CA LEU A 38 2.62 -27.92 -1.74
C LEU A 38 3.78 -28.61 -2.46
N ARG A 39 4.21 -29.80 -2.01
CA ARG A 39 5.19 -30.61 -2.73
C ARG A 39 4.74 -30.99 -4.15
N ARG A 40 3.46 -31.33 -4.34
CA ARG A 40 2.92 -31.63 -5.67
C ARG A 40 2.78 -30.37 -6.53
N ILE A 41 2.38 -29.26 -5.94
CA ILE A 41 2.34 -27.95 -6.60
C ILE A 41 3.74 -27.55 -7.07
N LEU A 42 4.76 -27.66 -6.21
CA LEU A 42 6.15 -27.37 -6.57
C LEU A 42 6.61 -28.19 -7.78
N LYS A 43 6.35 -29.50 -7.80
CA LYS A 43 6.66 -30.37 -8.95
C LYS A 43 5.97 -29.96 -10.25
N LEU A 44 4.83 -29.28 -10.17
CA LEU A 44 4.12 -28.75 -11.33
C LEU A 44 4.68 -27.38 -11.72
N LEU A 45 5.03 -26.53 -10.75
CA LEU A 45 5.69 -25.24 -10.97
C LEU A 45 7.06 -25.42 -11.64
N GLU A 46 7.80 -26.47 -11.28
CA GLU A 46 9.07 -26.86 -11.92
C GLU A 46 8.95 -27.17 -13.42
N LYS A 47 7.73 -27.32 -13.94
CA LYS A 47 7.45 -27.54 -15.37
C LYS A 47 7.01 -26.26 -16.08
N ALA A 48 6.73 -25.20 -15.33
CA ALA A 48 6.33 -23.89 -15.83
C ALA A 48 7.49 -22.91 -15.71
N GLU A 49 7.59 -22.01 -16.68
CA GLU A 49 8.55 -20.92 -16.67
C GLU A 49 8.33 -20.00 -15.45
N PRO A 50 9.37 -19.75 -14.64
CA PRO A 50 9.33 -18.71 -13.63
C PRO A 50 9.39 -17.33 -14.27
N LEU A 51 8.92 -16.30 -13.56
CA LEU A 51 8.96 -14.92 -13.99
C LEU A 51 10.43 -14.50 -14.32
N PRO A 52 10.63 -13.81 -15.45
CA PRO A 52 11.93 -13.27 -15.82
C PRO A 52 12.35 -12.18 -14.82
N ASP A 53 13.66 -11.95 -14.73
CA ASP A 53 14.27 -10.78 -14.07
C ASP A 53 13.94 -10.59 -12.57
N GLN A 54 13.61 -11.68 -11.88
CA GLN A 54 13.51 -11.71 -10.42
C GLN A 54 14.78 -12.34 -9.83
N THR A 55 15.31 -11.77 -8.74
CA THR A 55 16.41 -12.41 -7.98
C THR A 55 15.99 -13.79 -7.48
N ASP A 56 14.72 -13.90 -7.09
CA ASP A 56 14.09 -15.12 -6.60
C ASP A 56 13.37 -15.87 -7.73
N VAL A 57 13.16 -17.17 -7.57
CA VAL A 57 12.41 -17.98 -8.54
C VAL A 57 10.92 -17.83 -8.23
N CYS A 58 10.21 -17.05 -9.05
CA CYS A 58 8.82 -16.70 -8.80
C CYS A 58 7.88 -17.20 -9.91
N TRP A 59 6.64 -17.52 -9.58
CA TRP A 59 5.57 -17.83 -10.53
C TRP A 59 4.31 -17.05 -10.19
N SER A 60 3.57 -16.65 -11.22
CA SER A 60 2.23 -16.07 -11.08
C SER A 60 1.19 -16.99 -11.69
N GLY A 61 0.12 -17.24 -10.95
CA GLY A 61 -0.93 -18.20 -11.26
C GLY A 61 -0.65 -19.61 -10.74
N PRO A 62 -1.62 -20.53 -10.93
CA PRO A 62 -2.93 -20.31 -11.54
C PRO A 62 -3.90 -19.51 -10.67
N PHE A 63 -4.97 -18.96 -11.24
CA PHE A 63 -5.96 -18.21 -10.45
C PHE A 63 -6.73 -19.12 -9.46
N PHE A 64 -6.85 -18.66 -8.22
CA PHE A 64 -7.78 -19.18 -7.23
C PHE A 64 -9.17 -18.51 -7.41
N ILE A 65 -10.23 -19.30 -7.49
CA ILE A 65 -11.61 -18.85 -7.62
C ILE A 65 -12.33 -19.15 -6.32
N SER A 66 -12.55 -18.12 -5.49
CA SER A 66 -13.23 -18.29 -4.21
C SER A 66 -14.75 -18.43 -4.36
N ARG A 67 -15.31 -17.82 -5.40
CA ARG A 67 -16.72 -17.97 -5.82
C ARG A 67 -16.88 -17.60 -7.30
N ARG A 68 -18.02 -17.94 -7.91
CA ARG A 68 -18.31 -17.62 -9.31
C ARG A 68 -18.05 -16.13 -9.58
N GLY A 69 -17.21 -15.84 -10.58
CA GLY A 69 -16.87 -14.47 -10.97
C GLY A 69 -15.82 -13.76 -10.09
N LYS A 70 -15.26 -14.40 -9.05
CA LYS A 70 -14.18 -13.84 -8.23
C LYS A 70 -12.92 -14.68 -8.36
N TRP A 71 -12.02 -14.23 -9.23
CA TRP A 71 -10.74 -14.84 -9.53
C TRP A 71 -9.64 -14.03 -8.86
N HIS A 72 -8.74 -14.71 -8.18
CA HIS A 72 -7.67 -14.14 -7.38
C HIS A 72 -6.34 -14.72 -7.85
N PRO A 73 -5.34 -13.90 -8.20
CA PRO A 73 -4.04 -14.43 -8.57
C PRO A 73 -3.41 -15.14 -7.37
N SER A 74 -2.78 -16.28 -7.63
CA SER A 74 -1.83 -16.88 -6.72
C SER A 74 -0.41 -16.50 -7.14
N HIS A 75 0.50 -16.45 -6.18
CA HIS A 75 1.91 -16.24 -6.45
C HIS A 75 2.75 -17.17 -5.59
N PHE A 76 3.84 -17.64 -6.17
CA PHE A 76 4.77 -18.56 -5.54
C PHE A 76 6.18 -18.01 -5.70
N ALA A 77 6.96 -17.99 -4.63
CA ALA A 77 8.37 -17.63 -4.67
C ALA A 77 9.19 -18.69 -3.95
N LEU A 78 10.18 -19.27 -4.62
CA LEU A 78 11.12 -20.21 -4.06
C LEU A 78 12.43 -19.48 -3.74
N TYR A 79 12.73 -19.37 -2.45
CA TYR A 79 13.93 -18.70 -1.96
C TYR A 79 14.51 -19.47 -0.77
N ASN A 80 15.81 -19.76 -0.85
CA ASN A 80 16.58 -20.44 0.19
C ASN A 80 15.90 -21.72 0.74
N GLY A 81 15.46 -22.61 -0.16
CA GLY A 81 14.77 -23.84 0.22
C GLY A 81 13.42 -23.63 0.92
N THR A 82 12.80 -22.46 0.76
CA THR A 82 11.46 -22.16 1.28
C THR A 82 10.55 -21.70 0.15
N LEU A 83 9.38 -22.33 0.04
CA LEU A 83 8.33 -21.93 -0.90
C LEU A 83 7.36 -20.98 -0.19
N TYR A 84 7.41 -19.70 -0.55
CA TYR A 84 6.45 -18.70 -0.17
C TYR A 84 5.27 -18.73 -1.14
N CYS A 85 4.06 -18.71 -0.60
CA CYS A 85 2.80 -18.78 -1.32
C CYS A 85 1.98 -17.55 -0.95
N ARG A 86 1.34 -16.91 -1.93
CA ARG A 86 0.46 -15.77 -1.70
C ARG A 86 -0.82 -15.90 -2.51
N LEU A 87 -1.95 -15.58 -1.89
CA LEU A 87 -3.24 -15.40 -2.55
C LEU A 87 -3.63 -13.93 -2.45
N PHE A 88 -3.80 -13.26 -3.58
CA PHE A 88 -4.23 -11.86 -3.64
C PHE A 88 -5.76 -11.80 -3.64
N ILE A 89 -6.33 -11.94 -2.44
CA ILE A 89 -7.78 -11.88 -2.22
C ILE A 89 -8.08 -10.52 -1.55
N PRO A 90 -8.64 -9.54 -2.29
CA PRO A 90 -8.93 -8.22 -1.75
C PRO A 90 -9.76 -8.25 -0.46
N PRO A 91 -9.57 -7.27 0.44
CA PRO A 91 -8.70 -6.08 0.29
C PRO A 91 -7.22 -6.33 0.59
N VAL A 92 -6.85 -7.53 1.02
CA VAL A 92 -5.48 -7.86 1.49
C VAL A 92 -4.84 -8.96 0.64
N SER A 93 -3.73 -9.52 1.11
CA SER A 93 -3.15 -10.74 0.57
C SER A 93 -2.90 -11.74 1.70
N TYR A 94 -3.07 -13.01 1.40
CA TYR A 94 -2.92 -14.11 2.35
C TYR A 94 -1.64 -14.86 2.02
N GLY A 95 -0.67 -14.82 2.93
CA GLY A 95 0.65 -15.41 2.73
C GLY A 95 0.89 -16.64 3.58
N ALA A 96 1.59 -17.61 3.04
CA ALA A 96 2.07 -18.77 3.79
C ALA A 96 3.40 -19.25 3.26
N SER A 97 4.19 -19.91 4.10
CA SER A 97 5.50 -20.45 3.73
C SER A 97 5.60 -21.93 4.09
N TRP A 98 6.36 -22.65 3.28
CA TRP A 98 6.67 -24.05 3.49
C TRP A 98 8.15 -24.30 3.20
N LYS A 99 8.89 -24.68 4.24
CA LYS A 99 10.28 -25.11 4.10
C LYS A 99 10.33 -26.49 3.43
N LEU A 100 11.13 -26.63 2.38
CA LEU A 100 11.24 -27.87 1.62
C LEU A 100 11.63 -29.02 2.55
N GLY A 101 10.90 -30.14 2.45
CA GLY A 101 11.07 -31.31 3.30
C GLY A 101 10.40 -31.22 4.67
N SER A 102 9.98 -30.03 5.12
CA SER A 102 9.20 -29.87 6.36
C SER A 102 7.79 -30.46 6.22
N ASN A 103 7.24 -30.88 7.37
CA ASN A 103 5.84 -31.26 7.49
C ASN A 103 4.97 -30.14 8.08
N ASP A 104 5.55 -28.96 8.32
CA ASP A 104 4.87 -27.81 8.88
C ASP A 104 4.77 -26.68 7.84
N MET A 105 3.75 -25.85 8.01
CA MET A 105 3.46 -24.69 7.18
C MET A 105 3.23 -23.49 8.10
N GLU A 106 3.84 -22.37 7.78
CA GLU A 106 3.70 -21.14 8.54
C GLU A 106 2.77 -20.18 7.78
N PHE A 107 1.94 -19.45 8.52
CA PHE A 107 1.04 -18.44 7.96
C PHE A 107 1.54 -17.05 8.35
N GLU A 108 1.59 -16.15 7.37
CA GLU A 108 1.92 -14.74 7.64
C GLU A 108 0.89 -14.14 8.61
N ARG A 109 1.36 -13.38 9.61
CA ARG A 109 0.46 -12.63 10.49
C ARG A 109 -0.19 -11.52 9.68
N VAL A 110 -1.47 -11.68 9.35
CA VAL A 110 -2.22 -10.64 8.65
C VAL A 110 -2.81 -9.70 9.70
N PHE A 111 -2.57 -8.39 9.53
CA PHE A 111 -3.33 -7.36 10.25
C PHE A 111 -4.78 -7.41 9.75
N SER A 112 -5.69 -7.70 10.66
CA SER A 112 -7.12 -7.96 10.45
C SER A 112 -7.76 -6.99 9.46
N GLY A 113 -8.21 -7.47 8.30
CA GLY A 113 -8.89 -6.60 7.34
C GLY A 113 -9.62 -7.28 6.17
N GLY A 114 -9.58 -8.61 6.04
CA GLY A 114 -10.24 -9.33 4.93
C GLY A 114 -11.26 -10.37 5.39
N ASP A 115 -12.09 -10.84 4.45
CA ASP A 115 -13.20 -11.79 4.68
C ASP A 115 -12.74 -13.18 5.16
N TYR A 116 -11.46 -13.50 4.95
CA TYR A 116 -10.86 -14.77 5.35
C TYR A 116 -9.85 -14.56 6.49
N GLY A 117 -9.75 -15.55 7.38
CA GLY A 117 -8.57 -15.70 8.24
C GLY A 117 -7.40 -16.28 7.43
N ASN A 118 -6.18 -15.78 7.65
CA ASN A 118 -4.99 -16.40 7.07
C ASN A 118 -4.58 -17.63 7.87
N ASP A 119 -5.29 -18.72 7.65
CA ASP A 119 -5.13 -19.94 8.42
C ASP A 119 -5.21 -21.19 7.53
N ALA A 120 -5.06 -22.33 8.19
CA ALA A 120 -5.16 -23.62 7.54
C ALA A 120 -6.49 -23.84 6.79
N ASN A 121 -7.60 -23.21 7.21
CA ASN A 121 -8.90 -23.34 6.54
C ASN A 121 -8.86 -22.74 5.14
N LEU A 122 -8.39 -21.50 5.00
CA LEU A 122 -8.29 -20.85 3.70
C LEU A 122 -7.46 -21.71 2.73
N TRP A 123 -6.28 -22.12 3.18
CA TRP A 123 -5.33 -22.87 2.35
C TRP A 123 -5.80 -24.30 2.05
N LYS A 124 -6.58 -24.92 2.94
CA LYS A 124 -7.28 -26.20 2.68
C LYS A 124 -8.19 -26.13 1.46
N TRP A 125 -8.89 -25.01 1.26
CA TRP A 125 -9.77 -24.82 0.10
C TRP A 125 -9.02 -24.36 -1.15
N ALA A 126 -8.02 -23.49 -0.99
CA ALA A 126 -7.30 -22.91 -2.10
C ALA A 126 -6.35 -23.90 -2.79
N LEU A 127 -5.51 -24.61 -2.04
CA LEU A 127 -4.45 -25.44 -2.61
C LEU A 127 -4.97 -26.56 -3.53
N PRO A 128 -6.07 -27.30 -3.24
CA PRO A 128 -6.60 -28.29 -4.16
C PRO A 128 -7.05 -27.71 -5.49
N GLN A 129 -7.56 -26.48 -5.49
CA GLN A 129 -8.00 -25.81 -6.71
C GLN A 129 -6.80 -25.32 -7.53
N VAL A 130 -5.82 -24.71 -6.85
CA VAL A 130 -4.53 -24.30 -7.45
C VAL A 130 -3.84 -25.51 -8.09
N GLU A 131 -3.68 -26.62 -7.36
CA GLU A 131 -3.03 -27.84 -7.87
C GLU A 131 -3.72 -28.36 -9.13
N ARG A 132 -5.06 -28.47 -9.12
CA ARG A 132 -5.82 -28.95 -10.29
C ARG A 132 -5.65 -28.04 -11.51
N ARG A 133 -5.67 -26.72 -11.31
CA ARG A 133 -5.50 -25.75 -12.40
C ARG A 133 -4.09 -25.75 -12.96
N LEU A 134 -3.09 -25.85 -12.09
CA LEU A 134 -1.70 -25.95 -12.51
C LEU A 134 -1.43 -27.25 -13.26
N LYS A 135 -2.01 -28.37 -12.81
CA LYS A 135 -1.99 -29.63 -13.56
C LYS A 135 -2.60 -29.46 -14.95
N SER A 136 -3.79 -28.84 -15.05
CA SER A 136 -4.43 -28.56 -16.34
C SER A 136 -3.57 -27.66 -17.24
N ALA A 137 -2.81 -26.72 -16.67
CA ALA A 137 -1.90 -25.87 -17.42
C ALA A 137 -0.70 -26.68 -17.94
N VAL A 138 -0.07 -27.48 -17.09
CA VAL A 138 1.05 -28.35 -17.48
C VAL A 138 0.66 -29.37 -18.54
N ASP A 139 -0.56 -29.94 -18.46
CA ASP A 139 -1.06 -30.89 -19.44
C ASP A 139 -1.25 -30.24 -20.82
N ASN A 140 -1.66 -28.95 -20.87
CA ASN A 140 -1.77 -28.18 -22.10
C ASN A 140 -1.79 -26.65 -21.83
N PHE A 141 -0.63 -26.01 -21.93
CA PHE A 141 -0.46 -24.59 -21.59
C PHE A 141 -1.33 -23.68 -22.47
N SER A 142 -1.34 -23.90 -23.78
CA SER A 142 -2.10 -23.07 -24.72
C SER A 142 -3.61 -23.14 -24.46
N ARG A 143 -4.15 -24.33 -24.16
CA ARG A 143 -5.57 -24.49 -23.83
C ARG A 143 -5.92 -23.80 -22.52
N TYR A 144 -5.08 -23.94 -21.50
CA TYR A 144 -5.29 -23.30 -20.21
C TYR A 144 -5.24 -21.77 -20.32
N ASN A 145 -4.21 -21.21 -20.96
CA ASN A 145 -4.06 -19.76 -21.12
C ASN A 145 -5.25 -19.17 -21.89
N ARG A 146 -5.66 -19.79 -22.99
CA ARG A 146 -6.85 -19.39 -23.75
C ARG A 146 -8.13 -19.44 -22.91
N HIS A 147 -8.23 -20.39 -21.98
CA HIS A 147 -9.36 -20.43 -21.04
C HIS A 147 -9.32 -19.24 -20.08
N VAL A 148 -8.15 -18.90 -19.52
CA VAL A 148 -7.99 -17.73 -18.63
C VAL A 148 -8.32 -16.44 -19.37
N GLU A 149 -7.75 -16.21 -20.56
CA GLU A 149 -7.97 -15.01 -21.37
C GLU A 149 -9.47 -14.76 -21.66
N ARG A 150 -10.20 -15.84 -21.96
CA ARG A 150 -11.63 -15.79 -22.29
C ARG A 150 -12.54 -15.59 -21.07
N HIS A 151 -12.16 -16.10 -19.90
CA HIS A 151 -13.07 -16.21 -18.75
C HIS A 151 -12.67 -15.37 -17.54
N LEU A 152 -11.45 -14.82 -17.49
CA LEU A 152 -11.02 -13.92 -16.42
C LEU A 152 -11.86 -12.64 -16.45
N PRO A 153 -12.72 -12.39 -15.43
CA PRO A 153 -13.58 -11.20 -15.41
C PRO A 153 -12.76 -9.92 -15.40
N LEU A 154 -13.24 -8.87 -16.08
CA LEU A 154 -12.58 -7.56 -16.09
C LEU A 154 -12.44 -6.97 -14.68
N SER A 155 -13.41 -7.22 -13.80
CA SER A 155 -13.37 -6.84 -12.38
C SER A 155 -12.23 -7.50 -11.57
N CYS A 156 -11.58 -8.51 -12.13
CA CYS A 156 -10.45 -9.23 -11.53
C CYS A 156 -9.13 -8.96 -12.26
N ARG A 157 -9.13 -8.10 -13.29
CA ARG A 157 -7.92 -7.71 -14.01
C ARG A 157 -7.35 -6.43 -13.40
N SER A 158 -6.06 -6.22 -13.63
CA SER A 158 -5.39 -4.96 -13.35
C SER A 158 -5.14 -4.20 -14.65
N GLY A 159 -5.11 -2.88 -14.57
CA GLY A 159 -4.77 -2.01 -15.67
C GLY A 159 -4.57 -0.58 -15.20
N LYS A 160 -4.45 0.34 -16.15
CA LYS A 160 -4.27 1.76 -15.86
C LYS A 160 -5.27 2.60 -16.64
N ILE A 161 -5.67 3.71 -16.06
CA ILE A 161 -6.50 4.72 -16.71
C ILE A 161 -6.05 6.12 -16.29
N MET A 162 -6.28 7.11 -17.15
CA MET A 162 -6.08 8.51 -16.81
C MET A 162 -7.00 8.93 -15.64
N ARG A 163 -6.46 9.55 -14.59
CA ARG A 163 -7.23 9.87 -13.36
C ARG A 163 -8.49 10.68 -13.62
N ARG A 164 -8.47 11.69 -14.50
CA ARG A 164 -9.68 12.49 -14.80
C ARG A 164 -10.86 11.66 -15.34
N LEU A 165 -10.57 10.48 -15.89
CA LEU A 165 -11.59 9.57 -16.41
C LEU A 165 -12.26 8.75 -15.29
N THR A 166 -11.73 8.78 -14.07
CA THR A 166 -12.36 8.17 -12.88
C THR A 166 -13.25 9.13 -12.10
N TRP A 167 -13.14 10.44 -12.34
CA TRP A 167 -14.00 11.44 -11.70
C TRP A 167 -15.42 11.43 -12.26
N PRO A 168 -16.44 11.94 -11.54
CA PRO A 168 -17.75 12.18 -12.11
C PRO A 168 -17.67 13.07 -13.37
N LYS A 169 -18.53 12.84 -14.37
CA LYS A 169 -18.46 13.51 -15.70
C LYS A 169 -18.40 15.03 -15.66
N ASN A 170 -19.03 15.65 -14.67
CA ASN A 170 -19.09 17.09 -14.48
C ASN A 170 -17.86 17.69 -13.79
N ILE A 171 -16.92 16.86 -13.32
CA ILE A 171 -15.71 17.28 -12.62
C ILE A 171 -14.51 17.22 -13.58
N LYS A 172 -13.99 18.40 -13.94
CA LYS A 172 -12.83 18.54 -14.83
C LYS A 172 -11.49 18.58 -14.09
N SER A 173 -11.50 18.86 -12.79
CA SER A 173 -10.30 18.97 -11.95
C SER A 173 -10.68 18.82 -10.47
N ALA A 174 -9.75 18.29 -9.66
CA ALA A 174 -9.96 18.15 -8.21
C ALA A 174 -10.14 19.50 -7.50
N ILE A 175 -9.56 20.56 -8.07
CA ILE A 175 -9.69 21.96 -7.62
C ILE A 175 -9.85 22.89 -8.83
N PRO A 176 -10.47 24.07 -8.69
CA PRO A 176 -10.60 25.03 -9.79
C PRO A 176 -9.27 25.39 -10.45
N ALA A 177 -9.25 25.56 -11.78
CA ALA A 177 -8.05 25.88 -12.55
C ALA A 177 -7.29 27.13 -12.05
N ARG A 178 -8.01 28.11 -11.49
CA ARG A 178 -7.40 29.29 -10.86
C ARG A 178 -6.50 28.94 -9.65
N LEU A 179 -6.86 27.89 -8.89
CA LEU A 179 -6.04 27.43 -7.76
C LEU A 179 -4.84 26.64 -8.26
N ILE A 180 -4.98 25.84 -9.32
CA ILE A 180 -3.84 25.16 -9.95
C ILE A 180 -2.80 26.19 -10.41
N ARG A 181 -3.22 27.22 -11.15
CA ARG A 181 -2.32 28.31 -11.57
C ARG A 181 -1.70 29.06 -10.40
N ALA A 182 -2.48 29.31 -9.33
CA ALA A 182 -1.96 29.96 -8.14
C ALA A 182 -0.91 29.09 -7.43
N LEU A 183 -1.12 27.78 -7.38
CA LEU A 183 -0.15 26.82 -6.84
C LEU A 183 1.13 26.82 -7.68
N GLU A 184 1.03 26.66 -8.99
CA GLU A 184 2.19 26.68 -9.91
C GLU A 184 3.01 27.98 -9.77
N ASN A 185 2.33 29.13 -9.68
CA ASN A 185 3.01 30.42 -9.47
C ASN A 185 3.74 30.45 -8.14
N VAL A 186 3.07 30.08 -7.05
CA VAL A 186 3.69 30.04 -5.72
C VAL A 186 4.89 29.12 -5.71
N LEU A 187 4.78 27.90 -6.25
CA LEU A 187 5.86 26.91 -6.24
C LEU A 187 7.10 27.37 -6.99
N ARG A 188 6.90 28.08 -8.12
CA ARG A 188 7.98 28.76 -8.84
C ARG A 188 8.63 29.87 -8.00
N GLU A 189 7.83 30.73 -7.39
CA GLU A 189 8.32 31.86 -6.58
C GLU A 189 9.01 31.42 -5.27
N THR A 190 8.61 30.29 -4.68
CA THR A 190 9.20 29.81 -3.42
C THR A 190 10.67 29.46 -3.53
N LYS A 191 11.15 29.12 -4.73
CA LYS A 191 12.55 28.71 -4.96
C LYS A 191 13.54 29.83 -4.66
N ASP A 192 13.11 31.08 -4.88
CA ASP A 192 13.96 32.27 -4.71
C ASP A 192 13.73 32.98 -3.36
N ARG A 193 12.96 32.38 -2.45
CA ARG A 193 12.62 33.04 -1.18
C ARG A 193 13.76 33.01 -0.19
N PRO A 194 13.94 34.10 0.59
CA PRO A 194 14.94 34.13 1.64
C PRO A 194 14.63 33.08 2.70
N LEU A 195 15.64 32.28 3.03
CA LEU A 195 15.55 31.30 4.10
C LEU A 195 15.43 31.99 5.47
N LEU A 196 14.77 31.33 6.41
CA LEU A 196 14.54 31.83 7.76
C LEU A 196 15.84 31.80 8.58
N ARG A 197 16.13 32.88 9.32
CA ARG A 197 17.33 32.98 10.16
C ARG A 197 17.28 32.11 11.42
N LYS A 198 16.07 31.80 11.90
CA LYS A 198 15.84 31.02 13.12
C LYS A 198 14.56 30.21 12.98
N MET A 199 14.47 29.15 13.77
CA MET A 199 13.24 28.36 13.94
C MET A 199 12.92 28.28 15.42
N THR A 200 11.67 28.56 15.79
CA THR A 200 11.14 28.37 17.16
C THR A 200 9.84 27.56 17.09
N LEU A 201 9.39 27.03 18.23
CA LEU A 201 8.08 26.35 18.27
C LEU A 201 6.94 27.27 17.85
N ALA A 202 6.93 28.53 18.31
CA ALA A 202 5.95 29.53 17.88
C ALA A 202 5.94 29.69 16.36
N GLN A 203 7.12 29.87 15.74
CA GLN A 203 7.22 30.05 14.29
C GLN A 203 6.73 28.82 13.50
N TYR A 204 6.99 27.62 14.00
CA TYR A 204 6.44 26.39 13.43
C TYR A 204 4.91 26.32 13.56
N LEU A 205 4.36 26.57 14.75
CA LEU A 205 2.91 26.54 14.97
C LEU A 205 2.18 27.62 14.18
N ASP A 206 2.74 28.82 14.07
CA ASP A 206 2.19 29.92 13.27
C ASP A 206 2.19 29.56 11.77
N THR A 207 3.26 28.92 11.29
CA THR A 207 3.32 28.39 9.92
C THR A 207 2.23 27.35 9.67
N ALA A 208 2.07 26.40 10.60
CA ALA A 208 0.99 25.40 10.51
C ALA A 208 -0.40 26.06 10.60
N ALA A 209 -0.57 27.11 11.40
CA ALA A 209 -1.82 27.86 11.51
C ALA A 209 -2.23 28.53 10.18
N VAL A 210 -1.28 29.12 9.46
CA VAL A 210 -1.52 29.65 8.09
C VAL A 210 -2.06 28.56 7.17
N ALA A 211 -1.46 27.37 7.21
CA ALA A 211 -1.92 26.22 6.44
C ALA A 211 -3.34 25.79 6.85
N TYR A 212 -3.60 25.63 8.15
CA TYR A 212 -4.92 25.25 8.67
C TYR A 212 -6.01 26.24 8.26
N ASP A 213 -5.77 27.55 8.36
CA ASP A 213 -6.77 28.58 8.05
C ASP A 213 -7.21 28.61 6.59
N ALA A 214 -6.31 28.15 5.70
CA ALA A 214 -6.55 28.00 4.28
C ALA A 214 -7.37 26.75 3.93
N ALA A 215 -7.17 25.65 4.67
CA ALA A 215 -7.78 24.35 4.38
C ALA A 215 -9.05 24.07 5.18
N PHE A 216 -9.15 24.57 6.41
CA PHE A 216 -10.14 24.18 7.42
C PHE A 216 -10.75 25.42 8.07
N LYS A 217 -11.92 25.84 7.57
CA LYS A 217 -12.61 27.04 8.06
C LYS A 217 -12.99 26.94 9.53
N GLU A 218 -13.32 25.73 9.98
CA GLU A 218 -13.70 25.42 11.36
C GLU A 218 -12.57 25.63 12.38
N LEU A 219 -11.32 25.74 11.90
CA LEU A 219 -10.16 25.91 12.78
C LEU A 219 -9.79 27.36 13.06
N ARG A 220 -10.33 28.32 12.30
CA ARG A 220 -9.84 29.71 12.28
C ARG A 220 -9.90 30.42 13.63
N SER A 221 -10.86 30.07 14.47
CA SER A 221 -11.04 30.66 15.80
C SER A 221 -10.10 30.10 16.87
N PHE A 222 -9.37 29.02 16.59
CA PHE A 222 -8.47 28.39 17.56
C PHE A 222 -7.07 29.02 17.52
N SER A 223 -6.35 28.95 18.63
CA SER A 223 -4.93 29.30 18.67
C SER A 223 -4.09 28.33 17.81
N PRO A 224 -2.89 28.73 17.34
CA PRO A 224 -2.00 27.86 16.55
C PRO A 224 -1.75 26.49 17.19
N CYS A 225 -1.56 26.43 18.51
CA CYS A 225 -1.33 25.19 19.24
C CYS A 225 -2.59 24.29 19.27
N GLU A 226 -3.77 24.87 19.46
CA GLU A 226 -5.04 24.13 19.43
C GLU A 226 -5.37 23.61 18.03
N LYS A 227 -5.10 24.41 16.98
CA LYS A 227 -5.24 23.97 15.58
C LYS A 227 -4.40 22.72 15.33
N TYR A 228 -3.15 22.72 15.79
CA TYR A 228 -2.25 21.57 15.70
C TYR A 228 -2.82 20.34 16.42
N ARG A 229 -3.18 20.48 17.71
CA ARG A 229 -3.72 19.35 18.50
C ARG A 229 -5.01 18.75 17.92
N LYS A 230 -5.80 19.52 17.17
CA LYS A 230 -7.06 19.06 16.58
C LYS A 230 -6.91 18.26 15.28
N LYS A 231 -5.79 18.39 14.56
CA LYS A 231 -5.59 17.75 13.24
C LYS A 231 -4.40 16.79 13.19
N ALA A 232 -3.36 17.06 13.97
CA ALA A 232 -2.24 16.15 14.13
C ALA A 232 -2.69 14.90 14.91
N ASP A 233 -1.89 13.85 14.85
CA ASP A 233 -2.19 12.54 15.45
C ASP A 233 -1.77 12.39 16.93
N GLY A 234 -1.23 13.46 17.51
CA GLY A 234 -0.80 13.52 18.91
C GLY A 234 0.58 12.93 19.20
N ARG A 235 1.30 12.40 18.21
CA ARG A 235 2.65 11.86 18.39
C ARG A 235 3.71 12.93 18.14
N ASP A 236 3.71 14.02 18.89
CA ASP A 236 4.59 15.18 18.63
C ASP A 236 6.04 15.02 19.11
N GLY A 237 6.40 13.90 19.74
CA GLY A 237 7.79 13.64 20.16
C GLY A 237 8.35 14.65 21.17
N GLY A 238 7.47 15.28 21.96
CA GLY A 238 7.81 16.31 22.93
C GLY A 238 8.03 17.71 22.34
N MET A 239 7.76 17.90 21.04
CA MET A 239 7.84 19.20 20.37
C MET A 239 6.98 20.26 21.08
N LEU A 240 5.78 19.89 21.53
CA LEU A 240 4.86 20.83 22.19
C LEU A 240 5.29 21.24 23.62
N ASN A 241 6.30 20.58 24.18
CA ASN A 241 6.86 20.91 25.49
C ASN A 241 8.02 21.92 25.42
N LEU A 242 8.43 22.33 24.22
CA LEU A 242 9.51 23.28 24.03
C LEU A 242 9.06 24.71 24.39
N PRO A 243 9.95 25.57 24.91
CA PRO A 243 9.64 26.99 25.07
C PRO A 243 9.33 27.64 23.71
N LEU A 244 8.20 28.36 23.63
CA LEU A 244 7.65 28.88 22.36
C LEU A 244 8.64 29.72 21.54
N HIS A 245 9.44 30.54 22.19
CA HIS A 245 10.31 31.52 21.54
C HIS A 245 11.81 31.20 21.66
N ASP A 246 12.18 30.03 22.20
CA ASP A 246 13.58 29.61 22.32
C ASP A 246 14.02 28.81 21.08
N GLY A 247 14.70 29.50 20.16
CA GLY A 247 15.23 28.85 18.96
C GLY A 247 16.41 27.90 19.21
N LYS A 248 17.15 28.07 20.32
CA LYS A 248 18.23 27.14 20.70
C LYS A 248 17.65 25.84 21.23
N ALA A 249 16.59 25.90 22.04
CA ALA A 249 15.87 24.72 22.49
C ALA A 249 15.28 23.94 21.30
N PHE A 250 14.63 24.65 20.36
CA PHE A 250 14.10 24.03 19.15
C PHE A 250 15.21 23.37 18.30
N SER A 251 16.28 24.09 18.01
CA SER A 251 17.39 23.57 17.18
C SER A 251 18.05 22.35 17.82
N ARG A 252 18.22 22.36 19.15
CA ARG A 252 18.77 21.22 19.89
C ARG A 252 17.84 20.01 19.82
N TRP A 253 16.56 20.19 20.11
CA TRP A 253 15.58 19.11 20.03
C TRP A 253 15.47 18.54 18.60
N PHE A 254 15.49 19.41 17.58
CA PHE A 254 15.45 19.02 16.17
C PHE A 254 16.65 18.15 15.79
N ARG A 255 17.87 18.60 16.11
CA ARG A 255 19.14 17.89 15.78
C ARG A 255 19.31 16.57 16.53
N LEU A 256 18.82 16.47 17.76
CA LEU A 256 18.94 15.25 18.56
C LEU A 256 18.10 14.08 18.00
N GLN A 257 17.17 14.34 17.07
CA GLN A 257 16.28 13.34 16.47
C GLN A 257 15.58 12.41 17.48
N LYS A 258 15.40 12.85 18.73
CA LYS A 258 14.65 12.08 19.75
C LYS A 258 13.17 11.88 19.40
N TRP A 259 12.70 12.65 18.42
CA TRP A 259 11.38 12.53 17.80
C TRP A 259 11.32 11.47 16.69
N ALA A 260 12.42 10.75 16.40
CA ALA A 260 12.40 9.63 15.45
C ALA A 260 11.40 8.56 15.91
N GLY A 261 10.55 8.09 15.00
CA GLY A 261 9.41 7.22 15.31
C GLY A 261 8.16 7.94 15.84
N CYS A 262 8.25 9.25 16.08
CA CYS A 262 7.11 10.13 16.31
C CYS A 262 6.73 10.88 15.02
N HIS A 263 5.59 11.57 15.02
CA HIS A 263 5.01 12.26 13.85
C HIS A 263 4.81 13.79 14.10
N PRO A 264 5.80 14.54 14.64
CA PRO A 264 5.63 15.98 14.90
C PRO A 264 5.30 16.82 13.67
N TRP A 265 5.67 16.33 12.50
CA TRP A 265 5.52 17.03 11.22
C TRP A 265 4.22 16.70 10.49
N GLU A 266 3.47 15.68 10.93
CA GLU A 266 2.16 15.32 10.37
C GLU A 266 1.08 16.25 10.94
N ILE A 267 0.91 17.40 10.28
CA ILE A 267 -0.05 18.42 10.69
C ILE A 267 -1.50 18.00 10.41
N VAL A 268 -1.73 17.11 9.46
CA VAL A 268 -3.04 16.48 9.25
C VAL A 268 -2.81 14.98 9.24
N PHE A 269 -3.43 14.28 10.19
CA PHE A 269 -3.36 12.82 10.23
C PHE A 269 -3.99 12.18 8.99
N GLY A 270 -3.33 11.16 8.45
CA GLY A 270 -3.85 10.28 7.41
C GLY A 270 -3.20 8.90 7.47
N HIS A 271 -3.78 7.91 6.80
CA HIS A 271 -3.19 6.58 6.65
C HIS A 271 -2.76 6.34 5.19
N PRO A 272 -1.49 5.95 4.91
CA PRO A 272 -0.41 5.72 5.88
C PRO A 272 0.14 7.00 6.53
N HIS A 273 0.10 8.14 5.84
CA HIS A 273 0.35 9.49 6.36
C HIS A 273 -0.57 10.51 5.68
N GLY A 274 -0.86 11.64 6.33
CA GLY A 274 -1.67 12.72 5.79
C GLY A 274 -0.86 13.84 5.14
N ILE A 275 -0.94 15.05 5.71
CA ILE A 275 -0.20 16.23 5.22
C ILE A 275 0.91 16.55 6.21
N MET A 276 2.11 16.72 5.68
CA MET A 276 3.30 16.96 6.48
C MET A 276 3.94 18.32 6.14
N ILE A 277 4.36 19.04 7.18
CA ILE A 277 5.20 20.23 7.08
C ILE A 277 6.35 20.04 8.06
N SER A 278 7.55 19.79 7.55
CA SER A 278 8.74 19.59 8.37
C SER A 278 9.71 20.76 8.20
N PRO A 279 10.28 21.30 9.29
CA PRO A 279 11.42 22.20 9.21
C PRO A 279 12.60 21.52 8.50
N ARG A 280 13.26 22.25 7.61
CA ARG A 280 14.51 21.85 6.94
C ARG A 280 15.61 22.81 7.36
N TYR A 281 16.66 22.29 7.98
CA TYR A 281 17.86 23.06 8.30
C TYR A 281 18.86 22.99 7.14
N HIS A 282 19.42 24.13 6.77
CA HIS A 282 20.42 24.28 5.71
C HIS A 282 21.77 24.62 6.35
N GLU A 283 22.64 23.62 6.50
CA GLU A 283 23.92 23.75 7.21
C GLU A 283 24.84 24.79 6.58
N GLU A 284 24.90 24.84 5.25
CA GLU A 284 25.77 25.75 4.49
C GLU A 284 25.50 27.24 4.74
N SER A 285 24.25 27.59 5.08
CA SER A 285 23.83 28.99 5.27
C SER A 285 23.43 29.32 6.70
N ASP A 286 23.39 28.32 7.59
CA ASP A 286 22.77 28.43 8.93
C ASP A 286 21.37 29.06 8.85
N ARG A 287 20.52 28.44 8.02
CA ARG A 287 19.16 28.90 7.76
C ARG A 287 18.16 27.76 7.79
N TRP A 288 16.89 28.13 7.81
CA TRP A 288 15.75 27.21 7.84
C TRP A 288 14.79 27.45 6.68
N SER A 289 14.17 26.39 6.21
CA SER A 289 12.96 26.42 5.39
C SER A 289 12.00 25.34 5.87
N TYR A 290 10.95 25.09 5.09
CA TYR A 290 10.09 23.93 5.28
C TYR A 290 10.16 22.98 4.10
N ARG A 291 9.89 21.71 4.35
CA ARG A 291 9.50 20.73 3.33
C ARG A 291 8.05 20.34 3.60
N MET A 292 7.23 20.40 2.57
CA MET A 292 5.85 19.97 2.59
C MET A 292 5.69 18.74 1.72
N TRP A 293 4.94 17.74 2.18
CA TRP A 293 4.58 16.58 1.36
C TRP A 293 3.22 16.01 1.79
N VAL A 294 2.65 15.19 0.91
CA VAL A 294 1.31 14.64 1.08
C VAL A 294 1.24 13.25 0.45
N ASP A 295 0.91 12.25 1.25
CA ASP A 295 0.92 10.86 0.80
C ASP A 295 -0.48 10.40 0.37
N ALA A 296 -1.52 10.78 1.11
CA ALA A 296 -2.88 10.37 0.79
C ALA A 296 -3.53 11.29 -0.25
N LEU A 297 -4.05 10.69 -1.34
CA LEU A 297 -4.73 11.38 -2.44
C LEU A 297 -5.88 12.29 -1.97
N GLY A 298 -6.63 11.87 -0.95
CA GLY A 298 -7.73 12.66 -0.38
C GLY A 298 -7.28 14.01 0.19
N TRP A 299 -5.99 14.18 0.46
CA TRP A 299 -5.42 15.39 1.03
C TRP A 299 -4.80 16.35 0.01
N TYR A 300 -4.75 16.01 -1.28
CA TYR A 300 -4.08 16.84 -2.30
C TYR A 300 -4.77 18.21 -2.45
N ALA A 301 -6.09 18.26 -2.44
CA ALA A 301 -6.83 19.52 -2.57
C ALA A 301 -6.66 20.45 -1.33
N PRO A 302 -6.76 19.96 -0.08
CA PRO A 302 -6.34 20.71 1.10
C PRO A 302 -4.87 21.14 1.07
N ALA A 303 -3.94 20.24 0.73
CA ALA A 303 -2.52 20.53 0.62
C ALA A 303 -2.22 21.66 -0.38
N ALA A 304 -2.87 21.65 -1.56
CA ALA A 304 -2.75 22.73 -2.53
C ALA A 304 -3.16 24.10 -1.94
N ARG A 305 -4.26 24.16 -1.17
CA ARG A 305 -4.69 25.39 -0.50
C ARG A 305 -3.69 25.85 0.56
N MET A 306 -3.12 24.91 1.32
CA MET A 306 -2.07 25.20 2.30
C MET A 306 -0.82 25.77 1.63
N ALA A 307 -0.30 25.10 0.60
CA ALA A 307 0.88 25.55 -0.14
C ALA A 307 0.68 26.96 -0.72
N ILE A 308 -0.49 27.25 -1.31
CA ILE A 308 -0.82 28.60 -1.80
C ILE A 308 -0.79 29.63 -0.66
N ALA A 309 -1.31 29.31 0.52
CA ALA A 309 -1.34 30.23 1.65
C ALA A 309 0.05 30.48 2.24
N LEU A 310 0.86 29.43 2.43
CA LEU A 310 2.27 29.54 2.80
C LEU A 310 3.03 30.42 1.79
N GLY A 311 2.74 30.19 0.51
CA GLY A 311 3.12 31.03 -0.61
C GLY A 311 2.84 32.51 -0.36
N ARG A 312 1.57 32.86 -0.17
CA ARG A 312 1.17 34.26 0.02
C ARG A 312 1.75 34.93 1.26
N CYS A 313 2.08 34.15 2.29
CA CYS A 313 2.72 34.63 3.50
C CYS A 313 4.26 34.70 3.41
N TRP A 314 4.85 34.56 2.21
CA TRP A 314 6.30 34.60 2.02
C TRP A 314 7.08 33.55 2.83
N ILE A 315 6.45 32.44 3.21
CA ILE A 315 7.10 31.34 3.93
C ILE A 315 7.95 30.54 2.93
N PRO A 316 9.24 30.26 3.21
CA PRO A 316 10.08 29.46 2.33
C PRO A 316 9.79 27.97 2.54
N PHE A 317 9.28 27.31 1.51
CA PHE A 317 9.04 25.88 1.53
C PHE A 317 9.30 25.21 0.19
N GLU A 318 9.57 23.92 0.23
CA GLU A 318 9.64 23.02 -0.92
C GLU A 318 8.46 22.05 -0.85
N LEU A 319 7.69 21.91 -1.94
CA LEU A 319 6.69 20.85 -2.06
C LEU A 319 7.34 19.61 -2.69
N GLN A 320 7.45 18.54 -1.92
CA GLN A 320 7.96 17.26 -2.42
C GLN A 320 6.98 16.66 -3.44
N ASP A 321 7.53 16.00 -4.46
CA ASP A 321 6.76 15.39 -5.55
C ASP A 321 5.77 16.37 -6.22
N GLU A 322 6.16 17.64 -6.32
CA GLU A 322 5.37 18.75 -6.92
C GLU A 322 4.68 18.32 -8.22
N LYS A 323 5.41 17.64 -9.12
CA LYS A 323 4.88 17.16 -10.39
C LYS A 323 3.74 16.17 -10.19
N ASN A 324 3.91 15.16 -9.32
CA ASN A 324 2.88 14.15 -9.08
C ASN A 324 1.63 14.77 -8.45
N VAL A 325 1.82 15.71 -7.50
CA VAL A 325 0.71 16.45 -6.90
C VAL A 325 -0.04 17.27 -7.94
N LEU A 326 0.66 18.03 -8.78
CA LEU A 326 0.05 18.84 -9.84
C LEU A 326 -0.66 17.98 -10.89
N ASP A 327 -0.04 16.89 -11.33
CA ASP A 327 -0.60 15.98 -12.32
C ASP A 327 -1.88 15.32 -11.81
N ALA A 328 -1.88 14.87 -10.54
CA ALA A 328 -3.07 14.34 -9.89
C ALA A 328 -4.20 15.37 -9.74
N LEU A 329 -3.88 16.62 -9.38
CA LEU A 329 -4.87 17.70 -9.29
C LEU A 329 -5.47 18.07 -10.65
N LYS A 330 -4.67 17.96 -11.72
CA LYS A 330 -5.09 18.13 -13.13
C LYS A 330 -5.76 16.88 -13.70
N GLY A 331 -5.61 15.73 -13.05
CA GLY A 331 -6.12 14.43 -13.47
C GLY A 331 -5.44 13.89 -14.72
N ILE A 332 -4.16 14.25 -14.91
CA ILE A 332 -3.35 13.85 -16.07
C ILE A 332 -2.31 12.76 -15.74
N ASP A 333 -2.30 12.28 -14.50
CA ASP A 333 -1.58 11.08 -14.11
C ASP A 333 -2.40 9.81 -14.38
N GLU A 334 -1.71 8.67 -14.40
CA GLU A 334 -2.35 7.37 -14.48
C GLU A 334 -2.66 6.84 -13.08
N VAL A 335 -3.83 6.22 -12.93
CA VAL A 335 -4.22 5.47 -11.74
C VAL A 335 -4.43 4.01 -12.09
N ASP A 336 -4.14 3.15 -11.13
CA ASP A 336 -4.39 1.73 -11.27
C ASP A 336 -5.89 1.44 -11.18
N VAL A 337 -6.37 0.62 -12.11
CA VAL A 337 -7.68 -0.01 -12.10
C VAL A 337 -7.49 -1.45 -11.69
N GLY A 338 -8.27 -1.93 -10.73
CA GLY A 338 -8.16 -3.33 -10.32
C GLY A 338 -8.87 -3.66 -9.03
N PRO A 339 -8.66 -4.87 -8.52
CA PRO A 339 -9.40 -5.37 -7.38
C PRO A 339 -8.78 -4.99 -6.02
N ALA A 340 -7.60 -4.34 -5.96
CA ALA A 340 -6.90 -4.06 -4.71
C ALA A 340 -7.37 -2.77 -3.99
N LEU A 341 -7.10 -2.67 -2.69
CA LEU A 341 -7.63 -1.68 -1.74
C LEU A 341 -7.42 -0.19 -2.11
N TYR A 342 -6.45 0.14 -2.96
CA TYR A 342 -6.13 1.53 -3.35
C TYR A 342 -6.28 1.77 -4.85
N MET A 343 -6.90 0.83 -5.56
CA MET A 343 -7.16 0.93 -7.00
C MET A 343 -8.56 1.46 -7.26
N THR A 344 -8.77 2.02 -8.45
CA THR A 344 -10.12 2.29 -8.94
C THR A 344 -10.76 0.94 -9.30
N HIS A 345 -11.88 0.59 -8.67
CA HIS A 345 -12.56 -0.65 -8.99
C HIS A 345 -13.27 -0.55 -10.35
N TYR A 346 -13.12 -1.58 -11.18
CA TYR A 346 -13.78 -1.63 -12.49
C TYR A 346 -15.31 -1.55 -12.39
N ASP A 347 -15.90 -2.21 -11.39
CA ASP A 347 -17.36 -2.22 -11.22
C ASP A 347 -17.89 -0.81 -10.87
N ASP A 348 -17.19 -0.08 -9.99
CA ASP A 348 -17.50 1.32 -9.67
C ASP A 348 -17.34 2.24 -10.89
N LEU A 349 -16.26 2.06 -11.66
CA LEU A 349 -16.02 2.83 -12.87
C LEU A 349 -17.08 2.53 -13.94
N LYS A 350 -17.51 1.28 -14.07
CA LYS A 350 -18.58 0.87 -14.99
C LYS A 350 -19.91 1.53 -14.64
N GLU A 351 -20.21 1.67 -13.36
CA GLU A 351 -21.42 2.34 -12.88
C GLU A 351 -21.35 3.86 -13.07
N GLN A 352 -20.23 4.48 -12.69
CA GLN A 352 -20.11 5.94 -12.61
C GLN A 352 -19.63 6.60 -13.92
N ARG A 353 -18.80 5.90 -14.69
CA ARG A 353 -18.12 6.38 -15.91
C ARG A 353 -18.03 5.28 -16.98
N PRO A 354 -19.16 4.75 -17.47
CA PRO A 354 -19.15 3.71 -18.52
C PRO A 354 -18.48 4.18 -19.82
N ASP A 355 -18.45 5.49 -20.08
CA ASP A 355 -17.76 6.13 -21.20
C ASP A 355 -16.23 6.00 -21.15
N ALA A 356 -15.66 5.79 -19.96
CA ALA A 356 -14.23 5.71 -19.73
C ALA A 356 -13.66 4.29 -19.84
N LEU A 357 -14.51 3.27 -19.96
CA LEU A 357 -14.07 1.87 -19.90
C LEU A 357 -13.17 1.48 -21.07
N SER A 358 -13.37 2.09 -22.24
CA SER A 358 -12.53 1.86 -23.43
C SER A 358 -11.12 2.45 -23.29
N ASP A 359 -10.92 3.39 -22.36
CA ASP A 359 -9.62 4.03 -22.11
C ASP A 359 -8.75 3.25 -21.10
N ILE A 360 -9.27 2.16 -20.53
CA ILE A 360 -8.49 1.30 -19.64
C ILE A 360 -7.44 0.56 -20.47
N ARG A 361 -6.17 0.83 -20.17
CA ARG A 361 -5.05 0.03 -20.66
C ARG A 361 -4.84 -1.14 -19.71
N TRP A 362 -5.40 -2.29 -20.06
CA TRP A 362 -5.26 -3.52 -19.27
C TRP A 362 -3.82 -4.03 -19.24
N ASP A 363 -3.37 -4.45 -18.06
CA ASP A 363 -2.10 -5.15 -17.93
C ASP A 363 -2.17 -6.52 -18.63
N PRO A 364 -1.04 -7.04 -19.16
CA PRO A 364 -1.00 -8.39 -19.68
C PRO A 364 -1.45 -9.41 -18.64
N ILE A 365 -2.26 -10.37 -19.06
CA ILE A 365 -2.64 -11.50 -18.19
C ILE A 365 -1.41 -12.40 -18.04
N ALA A 366 -1.02 -12.69 -16.80
CA ALA A 366 0.06 -13.64 -16.53
C ALA A 366 -0.28 -15.02 -17.11
N LEU A 367 0.53 -15.47 -18.06
CA LEU A 367 0.39 -16.74 -18.74
C LEU A 367 1.33 -17.77 -18.12
N LEU A 368 0.87 -19.03 -18.07
CA LEU A 368 1.74 -20.16 -17.72
C LEU A 368 2.30 -20.74 -19.02
N ILE A 369 3.61 -20.84 -19.14
CA ILE A 369 4.28 -21.37 -20.33
C ILE A 369 5.32 -22.43 -19.95
N PRO A 370 5.69 -23.33 -20.89
CA PRO A 370 6.62 -24.41 -20.59
C PRO A 370 7.99 -23.88 -20.18
N ILE A 371 8.60 -24.53 -19.18
CA ILE A 371 9.94 -24.17 -18.74
C ILE A 371 11.03 -24.47 -19.78
N THR A 372 12.05 -23.60 -19.85
CA THR A 372 13.25 -23.82 -20.66
C THR A 372 14.37 -24.56 -19.90
N PRO A 373 15.37 -25.16 -20.57
CA PRO A 373 16.51 -25.79 -19.91
C PRO A 373 17.27 -24.86 -18.95
N ALA A 374 17.56 -23.62 -19.34
CA ALA A 374 18.27 -22.65 -18.51
C ALA A 374 17.48 -22.29 -17.22
N GLN A 375 16.15 -22.26 -17.31
CA GLN A 375 15.31 -22.00 -16.13
C GLN A 375 15.27 -23.17 -15.16
N ARG A 376 15.38 -24.42 -15.64
CA ARG A 376 15.47 -25.58 -14.75
C ARG A 376 16.68 -25.49 -13.83
N GLU A 377 17.82 -25.03 -14.34
CA GLU A 377 19.04 -24.85 -13.54
C GLU A 377 18.83 -23.78 -12.45
N ARG A 378 18.21 -22.65 -12.80
CA ARG A 378 17.87 -21.58 -11.85
C ARG A 378 16.96 -22.09 -10.71
N ILE A 379 15.95 -22.90 -11.03
CA ILE A 379 15.08 -23.51 -10.00
C ILE A 379 15.87 -24.47 -9.11
N ALA A 380 16.68 -25.35 -9.72
CA ALA A 380 17.47 -26.32 -8.98
C ALA A 380 18.44 -25.64 -8.00
N TRP A 381 18.99 -24.49 -8.37
CA TRP A 381 19.81 -23.67 -7.49
C TRP A 381 19.01 -23.08 -6.32
N ALA A 382 17.85 -22.46 -6.59
CA ALA A 382 17.00 -21.86 -5.54
C ALA A 382 16.41 -22.88 -4.55
N ALA A 383 16.27 -24.14 -4.98
CA ALA A 383 15.80 -25.23 -4.14
C ALA A 383 16.83 -25.69 -3.08
N ARG A 384 18.11 -25.29 -3.20
CA ARG A 384 19.16 -25.66 -2.26
C ARG A 384 19.11 -24.80 -0.99
N PRO A 385 19.04 -25.40 0.21
CA PRO A 385 19.25 -24.64 1.45
C PRO A 385 20.71 -24.16 1.49
N ASN A 386 20.93 -22.85 1.61
CA ASN A 386 22.26 -22.20 1.76
C ASN A 386 23.27 -22.40 0.62
N GLY A 387 22.89 -22.07 -0.63
CA GLY A 387 23.83 -21.54 -1.64
C GLY A 387 25.15 -22.30 -1.85
N ARG A 388 25.11 -23.63 -1.86
CA ARG A 388 26.21 -24.48 -2.35
C ARG A 388 25.70 -25.49 -3.36
#